data_AF-A0A0F8VUE9-F1
#
_entry.id   AF-A0A0F8VUE9-F1
#
_cell.length_a   1.000
_cell.length_b   1.000
_cell.length_c   1.000
_cell.angle_alpha   90.00
_cell.angle_beta   90.00
_cell.angle_gamma   90.00
#
_symmetry.space_group_name_H-M   'P 1'
#
loop_
_entity.id
_entity.type
_entity.pdbx_description
1 polymer ?
#
loop_
_entity_poly.entity_id
_entity_poly.type
_entity_poly.pdbx_seq_one_letter_code
_entity_poly.pdbx_strand_id
1 'polypeptide(L)'
;LDQMENFTVRNGIVTNVAFKKKEARNIAVLNIKRKEINMRTYFSHSIRGKLGNACTPASLKENCLAAIETGEEIRKACPWADIYIPAEHEDFVQKAYDKKYMTEKQILDVDCDILSECDNIIIFVPVNDELQGGRLIEHDHAINECMHVCLFSDPVEAIDWLTELHDYDRHYGGEG
;
A
#
# COMPACT_ATOMS: atom_id res chain seq x y z
N LEU A 1 -23.07 2.86 -38.58
CA LEU A 1 -24.49 2.50 -38.73
C LEU A 1 -24.72 1.32 -37.80
N ASP A 2 -25.11 1.43 -36.53
CA ASP A 2 -25.70 2.50 -35.72
C ASP A 2 -25.20 2.32 -34.28
N GLN A 3 -24.63 3.34 -33.66
CA GLN A 3 -24.66 3.46 -32.20
C GLN A 3 -25.72 4.51 -31.88
N MET A 4 -26.97 4.08 -31.72
CA MET A 4 -27.99 4.95 -31.15
C MET A 4 -27.70 5.12 -29.65
N GLU A 5 -27.08 6.24 -29.30
CA GLU A 5 -26.90 6.67 -27.92
C GLU A 5 -28.28 7.01 -27.32
N ASN A 6 -28.69 6.25 -26.30
CA ASN A 6 -29.96 6.48 -25.60
C ASN A 6 -29.83 7.69 -24.66
N PHE A 7 -30.27 8.85 -25.15
CA PHE A 7 -30.43 10.06 -24.33
C PHE A 7 -31.81 10.07 -23.68
N THR A 8 -31.89 10.51 -22.43
CA THR A 8 -33.17 10.78 -21.78
C THR A 8 -33.18 12.23 -21.31
N VAL A 9 -34.23 12.96 -21.71
CA VAL A 9 -34.42 14.36 -21.36
C VAL A 9 -35.47 14.44 -20.26
N ARG A 10 -35.10 14.98 -19.10
CA ARG A 10 -36.04 15.45 -18.07
C ARG A 10 -35.62 16.88 -17.70
N ASN A 11 -36.57 17.81 -17.75
CA ASN A 11 -36.39 19.23 -17.40
C ASN A 11 -35.23 19.94 -18.14
N GLY A 12 -35.06 19.70 -19.44
CA GLY A 12 -34.09 20.42 -20.28
C GLY A 12 -32.63 20.04 -20.08
N ILE A 13 -32.31 19.08 -19.20
CA ILE A 13 -30.96 18.56 -19.04
C ILE A 13 -30.84 17.25 -19.83
N VAL A 14 -30.00 17.26 -20.87
CA VAL A 14 -29.64 16.05 -21.61
C VAL A 14 -28.60 15.29 -20.81
N THR A 15 -28.96 14.16 -20.22
CA THR A 15 -28.00 13.28 -19.56
C THR A 15 -27.78 12.02 -20.37
N ASN A 16 -26.53 11.71 -20.70
CA ASN A 16 -26.17 10.45 -21.35
C ASN A 16 -26.36 9.30 -20.35
N VAL A 17 -27.38 8.48 -20.56
CA VAL A 17 -27.76 7.39 -19.66
C VAL A 17 -26.69 6.29 -19.65
N ALA A 18 -26.00 6.08 -20.77
CA ALA A 18 -24.90 5.12 -20.85
C ALA A 18 -23.70 5.55 -20.01
N PHE A 19 -23.40 6.85 -19.95
CA PHE A 19 -22.31 7.40 -19.13
C PHE A 19 -22.60 7.20 -17.63
N LYS A 20 -23.78 7.59 -17.14
CA LYS A 20 -24.18 7.40 -15.72
C LYS A 20 -24.20 5.93 -15.32
N LYS A 21 -24.59 5.02 -16.22
CA LYS A 21 -24.63 3.57 -15.93
C LYS A 21 -23.23 2.96 -15.86
N LYS A 22 -22.27 3.46 -16.65
CA LYS A 22 -20.86 3.05 -16.60
C LYS A 22 -20.17 3.56 -15.34
N GLU A 23 -20.43 4.81 -14.97
CA GLU A 23 -19.92 5.43 -13.74
C GLU A 23 -20.49 4.75 -12.48
N ALA A 24 -21.81 4.52 -12.43
CA ALA A 24 -22.44 3.77 -11.34
C ALA A 24 -21.99 2.30 -11.26
N ARG A 25 -21.73 1.64 -12.42
CA ARG A 25 -21.12 0.30 -12.42
C ARG A 25 -19.70 0.33 -11.89
N ASN A 26 -18.89 1.31 -12.29
CA ASN A 26 -17.52 1.45 -11.78
C ASN A 26 -17.52 1.71 -10.27
N ILE A 27 -18.40 2.60 -9.78
CA ILE A 27 -18.57 2.86 -8.34
C ILE A 27 -19.06 1.60 -7.62
N ALA A 28 -20.03 0.86 -8.18
CA ALA A 28 -20.50 -0.38 -7.58
C ALA A 28 -19.44 -1.48 -7.57
N VAL A 29 -18.64 -1.62 -8.63
CA VAL A 29 -17.51 -2.57 -8.69
C VAL A 29 -16.40 -2.18 -7.73
N LEU A 30 -16.07 -0.89 -7.63
CA LEU A 30 -15.12 -0.36 -6.65
C LEU A 30 -15.64 -0.60 -5.22
N ASN A 31 -16.93 -0.39 -4.96
CA ASN A 31 -17.54 -0.64 -3.66
C ASN A 31 -17.69 -2.13 -3.34
N ILE A 32 -17.87 -3.01 -4.33
CA ILE A 32 -17.85 -4.47 -4.14
C ILE A 32 -16.43 -4.95 -3.85
N LYS A 33 -15.43 -4.45 -4.58
CA LYS A 33 -14.01 -4.73 -4.28
C LYS A 33 -13.59 -4.21 -2.90
N ARG A 34 -14.02 -3.00 -2.52
CA ARG A 34 -13.86 -2.45 -1.15
C ARG A 34 -14.64 -3.20 -0.08
N LYS A 35 -15.57 -4.09 -0.45
CA LYS A 35 -16.27 -4.96 0.49
C LYS A 35 -15.58 -6.32 0.65
N GLU A 36 -14.65 -6.64 -0.24
CA GLU A 36 -13.78 -7.83 -0.19
C GLU A 36 -12.40 -7.50 0.40
N ILE A 37 -11.92 -6.27 0.18
CA ILE A 37 -10.74 -5.71 0.83
C ILE A 37 -11.18 -4.92 2.06
N ASN A 38 -10.87 -5.43 3.25
CA ASN A 38 -11.30 -4.81 4.52
C ASN A 38 -10.13 -4.21 5.32
N MET A 39 -8.91 -4.25 4.78
CA MET A 39 -7.71 -3.86 5.51
C MET A 39 -6.68 -3.30 4.53
N ARG A 40 -6.15 -2.11 4.80
CA ARG A 40 -5.05 -1.51 4.05
C ARG A 40 -3.77 -1.60 4.89
N THR A 41 -2.76 -2.25 4.34
CA THR A 41 -1.53 -2.58 5.03
C THR A 41 -0.36 -1.89 4.36
N TYR A 42 0.44 -1.15 5.12
CA TYR A 42 1.70 -0.60 4.63
C TYR A 42 2.81 -1.64 4.75
N PHE A 43 3.50 -1.96 3.66
CA PHE A 43 4.65 -2.86 3.64
C PHE A 43 5.94 -2.05 3.70
N SER A 44 6.56 -1.97 4.87
CA SER A 44 7.83 -1.29 5.06
C SER A 44 9.01 -2.22 4.80
N HIS A 45 10.02 -1.74 4.07
CA HIS A 45 11.24 -2.48 3.79
C HIS A 45 12.45 -1.55 3.63
N SER A 46 13.66 -2.11 3.64
CA SER A 46 14.86 -1.31 3.41
C SER A 46 15.08 -1.10 1.90
N ILE A 47 15.03 0.15 1.45
CA ILE A 47 15.36 0.52 0.06
C ILE A 47 16.87 0.45 -0.17
N ARG A 48 17.66 1.10 0.70
CA ARG A 48 19.12 1.18 0.58
C ARG A 48 19.85 0.02 1.27
N GLY A 49 19.14 -0.81 2.04
CA GLY A 49 19.73 -1.91 2.80
C GLY A 49 20.75 -1.42 3.83
N LYS A 50 21.60 -2.34 4.30
CA LYS A 50 22.70 -2.05 5.23
C LYS A 50 23.75 -1.07 4.69
N LEU A 51 23.81 -0.89 3.37
CA LEU A 51 24.77 0.00 2.73
C LEU A 51 24.39 1.48 2.92
N GLY A 52 23.12 1.80 3.20
CA GLY A 52 22.67 3.17 3.39
C GLY A 52 23.10 4.07 2.23
N ASN A 53 23.81 5.17 2.53
CA ASN A 53 24.28 6.12 1.52
C ASN A 53 25.34 5.55 0.56
N ALA A 54 25.95 4.41 0.88
CA ALA A 54 26.88 3.70 0.00
C ALA A 54 26.15 2.70 -0.93
N CYS A 55 24.82 2.63 -0.88
CA CYS A 55 24.04 1.73 -1.71
C CYS A 55 24.18 2.08 -3.20
N THR A 56 24.51 1.07 -4.01
CA THR A 56 24.59 1.23 -5.46
C THR A 56 23.20 1.13 -6.10
N PRO A 57 22.98 1.67 -7.30
CA PRO A 57 21.70 1.48 -8.01
C PRO A 57 21.33 0.01 -8.23
N ALA A 58 22.32 -0.87 -8.39
CA ALA A 58 22.08 -2.30 -8.53
C ALA A 58 21.58 -2.92 -7.22
N SER A 59 22.24 -2.61 -6.10
CA SER A 59 21.84 -3.07 -4.77
C SER A 59 20.46 -2.52 -4.36
N LEU A 60 20.18 -1.25 -4.66
CA LEU A 60 18.87 -0.65 -4.42
C LEU A 60 17.77 -1.39 -5.19
N LYS A 61 18.00 -1.67 -6.48
CA LYS A 61 17.07 -2.43 -7.31
C LYS A 61 16.86 -3.85 -6.78
N GLU A 62 17.91 -4.52 -6.34
CA GLU A 62 17.84 -5.85 -5.73
C GLU A 62 16.99 -5.85 -4.46
N ASN A 63 17.21 -4.88 -3.57
CA ASN A 63 16.40 -4.72 -2.35
C ASN A 63 14.93 -4.45 -2.66
N CYS A 64 14.64 -3.60 -3.65
CA CYS A 64 13.27 -3.29 -4.06
C CYS A 64 12.58 -4.50 -4.70
N LEU A 65 13.31 -5.25 -5.53
CA LEU A 65 12.77 -6.46 -6.15
C LEU A 65 12.44 -7.51 -5.08
N ALA A 66 13.33 -7.74 -4.12
CA ALA A 66 13.08 -8.66 -3.02
C ALA A 66 11.83 -8.26 -2.21
N ALA A 67 11.68 -6.97 -1.90
CA ALA A 67 10.49 -6.46 -1.21
C ALA A 67 9.20 -6.64 -2.02
N ILE A 68 9.23 -6.38 -3.33
CA ILE A 68 8.09 -6.61 -4.23
C ILE A 68 7.74 -8.10 -4.28
N GLU A 69 8.74 -8.98 -4.44
CA GLU A 69 8.51 -10.43 -4.48
C GLU A 69 7.89 -10.96 -3.18
N THR A 70 8.43 -10.53 -2.03
CA THR A 70 7.86 -10.86 -0.71
C THR A 70 6.45 -10.29 -0.54
N GLY A 71 6.23 -9.02 -0.89
CA GLY A 71 4.90 -8.41 -0.78
C GLY A 71 3.88 -9.07 -1.71
N GLU A 72 4.28 -9.51 -2.91
CA GLU A 72 3.44 -10.28 -3.83
C GLU A 72 3.08 -11.67 -3.29
N GLU A 73 3.97 -12.31 -2.54
CA GLU A 73 3.67 -13.57 -1.84
C GLU A 73 2.58 -13.35 -0.80
N ILE A 74 2.70 -12.31 0.03
CA ILE A 74 1.72 -11.97 1.05
C ILE A 74 0.39 -11.55 0.41
N ARG A 75 0.40 -10.72 -0.66
CA ARG A 75 -0.81 -10.33 -1.40
C ARG A 75 -1.59 -11.53 -1.94
N LYS A 76 -0.89 -12.58 -2.41
CA LYS A 76 -1.52 -13.82 -2.89
C LYS A 76 -2.15 -14.62 -1.76
N ALA A 77 -1.51 -14.67 -0.59
CA ALA A 77 -2.00 -15.40 0.57
C ALA A 77 -3.13 -14.66 1.30
N CYS A 78 -3.10 -13.32 1.31
CA CYS A 78 -4.03 -12.44 1.98
C CYS A 78 -4.74 -11.50 0.99
N PRO A 79 -5.56 -12.02 0.04
CA PRO A 79 -6.20 -11.19 -0.99
C PRO A 79 -7.23 -10.18 -0.45
N TRP A 80 -7.59 -10.26 0.83
CA TRP A 80 -8.44 -9.31 1.54
C TRP A 80 -7.68 -8.11 2.12
N ALA A 81 -6.35 -8.12 2.09
CA ALA A 81 -5.50 -7.01 2.49
C ALA A 81 -5.00 -6.25 1.24
N ASP A 82 -5.21 -4.94 1.21
CA ASP A 82 -4.61 -4.04 0.22
C ASP A 82 -3.22 -3.63 0.71
N ILE A 83 -2.21 -4.37 0.24
CA ILE A 83 -0.83 -4.19 0.67
C ILE A 83 -0.17 -3.13 -0.21
N TYR A 84 0.16 -1.98 0.35
CA TYR A 84 0.93 -0.92 -0.30
C TYR A 84 2.43 -1.18 -0.15
N ILE A 85 3.18 -1.21 -1.26
CA ILE A 85 4.64 -1.50 -1.27
C ILE A 85 5.39 -0.30 -1.88
N PRO A 86 6.15 0.49 -1.08
CA PRO A 86 6.88 1.67 -1.57
C PRO A 86 7.84 1.37 -2.73
N ALA A 87 8.49 0.20 -2.75
CA ALA A 87 9.39 -0.23 -3.83
C ALA A 87 8.76 -0.19 -5.23
N GLU A 88 7.43 -0.32 -5.36
CA GLU A 88 6.74 -0.24 -6.65
C GLU A 88 6.81 1.16 -7.27
N HIS A 89 7.13 2.18 -6.47
CA HIS A 89 7.21 3.58 -6.86
C HIS A 89 8.63 4.15 -6.85
N GLU A 90 9.63 3.32 -6.49
CA GLU A 90 11.01 3.77 -6.25
C GLU A 90 11.67 4.41 -7.48
N ASP A 91 11.36 3.96 -8.70
CA ASP A 91 11.93 4.57 -9.93
C ASP A 91 11.57 6.06 -10.06
N PHE A 92 10.36 6.46 -9.65
CA PHE A 92 9.96 7.86 -9.63
C PHE A 92 10.66 8.61 -8.49
N VAL A 93 10.63 8.04 -7.28
CA VAL A 93 11.20 8.65 -6.07
C VAL A 93 12.69 8.92 -6.25
N GLN A 94 13.45 7.92 -6.71
CA GLN A 94 14.89 8.05 -6.96
C GLN A 94 15.19 9.12 -8.01
N LYS A 95 14.44 9.16 -9.12
CA LYS A 95 14.61 10.20 -10.16
C LYS A 95 14.30 11.60 -9.64
N ALA A 96 13.29 11.75 -8.78
CA ALA A 96 12.95 13.03 -8.17
C ALA A 96 14.01 13.48 -7.17
N TYR A 97 14.53 12.56 -6.37
CA TYR A 97 15.63 12.78 -5.43
C TYR A 97 16.92 13.19 -6.15
N ASP A 98 17.33 12.47 -7.20
CA ASP A 98 18.55 12.75 -7.98
C ASP A 98 18.50 14.13 -8.64
N LYS A 99 17.30 14.55 -9.08
CA LYS A 99 17.05 15.90 -9.63
C LYS A 99 16.91 16.98 -8.57
N LYS A 100 16.97 16.62 -7.28
CA LYS A 100 16.79 17.51 -6.13
C LYS A 100 15.43 18.19 -6.10
N TYR A 101 14.40 17.54 -6.65
CA TYR A 101 13.01 18.01 -6.54
C TYR A 101 12.42 17.70 -5.16
N MET A 102 12.95 16.67 -4.50
CA MET A 102 12.60 16.30 -3.13
C MET A 102 13.88 16.01 -2.34
N THR A 103 13.85 16.35 -1.06
CA THR A 103 14.85 15.92 -0.08
C THR A 103 14.48 14.57 0.51
N GLU A 104 15.45 13.86 1.08
CA GLU A 104 15.19 12.59 1.78
C GLU A 104 14.15 12.74 2.89
N LYS A 105 14.22 13.84 3.66
CA LYS A 105 13.20 14.14 4.67
C LYS A 105 11.80 14.23 4.07
N GLN A 106 11.63 14.93 2.95
CA GLN A 106 10.31 15.06 2.32
C GLN A 106 9.79 13.74 1.75
N ILE A 107 10.67 12.84 1.32
CA ILE A 107 10.29 11.50 0.89
C ILE A 107 9.74 10.72 2.10
N LEU A 108 10.49 10.71 3.20
CA LEU A 108 10.07 10.04 4.43
C LEU A 108 8.79 10.65 5.05
N ASP A 109 8.62 11.97 4.96
CA ASP A 109 7.39 12.64 5.40
C ASP A 109 6.19 12.14 4.56
N VAL A 110 6.35 11.99 3.24
CA VAL A 110 5.30 11.44 2.35
C VAL A 110 5.02 9.97 2.64
N ASP A 111 6.05 9.17 2.91
CA ASP A 111 5.89 7.76 3.30
C ASP A 111 5.05 7.65 4.59
N CYS A 112 5.31 8.49 5.60
CA CYS A 112 4.51 8.57 6.81
C CYS A 112 3.07 9.07 6.56
N ASP A 113 2.86 10.02 5.64
CA ASP A 113 1.53 10.47 5.24
C ASP A 113 0.73 9.30 4.64
N ILE A 114 1.33 8.50 3.75
CA ILE A 114 0.70 7.32 3.14
C ILE A 114 0.41 6.24 4.19
N LEU A 115 1.37 5.99 5.09
CA LEU A 115 1.21 5.07 6.22
C LEU A 115 0.01 5.47 7.09
N SER A 116 -0.19 6.76 7.34
CA SER A 116 -1.31 7.27 8.16
C SER A 116 -2.69 7.01 7.54
N GLU A 117 -2.75 6.68 6.24
CA GLU A 117 -3.97 6.27 5.55
C GLU A 117 -4.19 4.75 5.54
N CYS A 118 -3.31 3.99 6.18
CA CYS A 118 -3.39 2.54 6.30
C CYS A 118 -3.91 2.13 7.68
N ASP A 119 -4.43 0.92 7.81
CA ASP A 119 -4.96 0.39 9.08
C ASP A 119 -3.83 -0.22 9.93
N ASN A 120 -2.78 -0.72 9.28
CA ASN A 120 -1.63 -1.34 9.94
C ASN A 120 -0.36 -1.27 9.08
N ILE A 121 0.77 -1.62 9.70
CA ILE A 121 2.07 -1.74 9.07
C ILE A 121 2.69 -3.11 9.34
N ILE A 122 3.26 -3.68 8.30
CA ILE A 122 4.16 -4.83 8.40
C ILE A 122 5.54 -4.39 7.93
N ILE A 123 6.57 -4.73 8.69
CA ILE A 123 7.94 -4.26 8.49
C ILE A 123 8.84 -5.46 8.29
N PHE A 124 9.35 -5.59 7.07
CA PHE A 124 10.25 -6.67 6.70
C PHE A 124 11.66 -6.39 7.23
N VAL A 125 12.15 -7.25 8.13
CA VAL A 125 13.50 -7.24 8.70
C VAL A 125 14.11 -8.64 8.54
N PRO A 126 14.81 -8.92 7.42
CA PRO A 126 15.43 -10.20 7.16
C PRO A 126 16.38 -10.66 8.27
N VAL A 127 16.64 -11.97 8.33
CA VAL A 127 17.62 -12.53 9.27
C VAL A 127 18.99 -11.86 9.08
N ASN A 128 19.58 -11.43 10.20
CA ASN A 128 20.81 -10.62 10.29
C ASN A 128 20.68 -9.16 9.84
N ASP A 129 19.48 -8.66 9.52
CA ASP A 129 19.24 -7.24 9.31
C ASP A 129 18.71 -6.56 10.59
N GLU A 130 18.71 -5.24 10.60
CA GLU A 130 18.28 -4.44 11.75
C GLU A 130 17.22 -3.41 11.32
N LEU A 131 16.31 -3.09 12.24
CA LEU A 131 15.35 -2.01 12.04
C LEU A 131 16.07 -0.66 12.06
N GLN A 132 16.21 -0.04 10.89
CA GLN A 132 16.99 1.17 10.69
C GLN A 132 16.50 1.99 9.49
N GLY A 133 16.96 3.24 9.39
CA GLY A 133 16.65 4.13 8.27
C GLY A 133 15.15 4.46 8.18
N GLY A 134 14.61 4.49 6.97
CA GLY A 134 13.19 4.77 6.73
C GLY A 134 12.25 3.85 7.51
N ARG A 135 12.55 2.54 7.58
CA ARG A 135 11.72 1.58 8.35
C ARG A 135 11.61 1.93 9.83
N LEU A 136 12.67 2.44 10.45
CA LEU A 136 12.63 2.83 11.86
C LEU A 136 11.78 4.09 12.05
N ILE A 137 11.85 5.02 11.10
CA ILE A 137 11.02 6.23 11.12
C ILE A 137 9.54 5.87 10.97
N GLU A 138 9.22 4.98 10.03
CA GLU A 138 7.85 4.47 9.82
C GLU A 138 7.35 3.65 11.02
N HIS A 139 8.21 2.82 11.62
CA HIS A 139 7.92 2.12 12.87
C HIS A 139 7.54 3.11 13.99
N ASP A 140 8.40 4.09 14.24
CA ASP A 140 8.19 5.06 15.32
C ASP A 140 6.94 5.90 15.06
N HIS A 141 6.68 6.26 13.80
CA HIS A 141 5.43 6.91 13.38
C HIS A 141 4.21 6.05 13.71
N ALA A 142 4.20 4.78 13.29
CA ALA A 142 3.11 3.85 13.55
C ALA A 142 2.84 3.64 15.04
N ILE A 143 3.88 3.54 15.86
CA ILE A 143 3.74 3.45 17.32
C ILE A 143 3.10 4.72 17.88
N ASN A 144 3.52 5.90 17.43
CA ASN A 144 2.94 7.17 17.89
C ASN A 144 1.47 7.34 17.49
N GLU A 145 1.09 6.85 16.31
CA GLU A 145 -0.29 6.84 15.82
C GLU A 145 -1.12 5.65 16.35
N CYS A 146 -0.55 4.85 17.27
CA CYS A 146 -1.21 3.68 17.88
C CYS A 146 -1.70 2.65 16.84
N MET A 147 -0.96 2.51 15.74
CA MET A 147 -1.26 1.53 14.69
C MET A 147 -0.81 0.12 15.10
N HIS A 148 -1.41 -0.90 14.49
CA HIS A 148 -0.90 -2.27 14.61
C HIS A 148 0.39 -2.43 13.81
N VAL A 149 1.44 -2.93 14.47
CA VAL A 149 2.79 -3.10 13.90
C VAL A 149 3.19 -4.58 13.96
N CYS A 150 3.58 -5.13 12.81
CA CYS A 150 4.21 -6.44 12.71
C CYS A 150 5.67 -6.29 12.26
N LEU A 151 6.62 -6.83 13.02
CA LEU A 151 7.99 -7.04 12.54
C LEU A 151 8.10 -8.49 12.10
N PHE A 152 8.60 -8.74 10.89
CA PHE A 152 8.72 -10.09 10.37
C PHE A 152 10.00 -10.29 9.56
N SER A 153 10.51 -11.51 9.55
CA SER A 153 11.70 -11.92 8.80
C SER A 153 11.41 -12.96 7.71
N ASP A 154 10.25 -13.61 7.81
CA ASP A 154 9.73 -14.59 6.85
C ASP A 154 8.29 -14.22 6.43
N PRO A 155 7.92 -14.31 5.14
CA PRO A 155 6.58 -13.96 4.68
C PRO A 155 5.45 -14.68 5.43
N VAL A 156 5.68 -15.91 5.89
CA VAL A 156 4.69 -16.70 6.65
C VAL A 156 4.30 -15.99 7.94
N GLU A 157 5.26 -15.37 8.63
CA GLU A 157 5.00 -14.63 9.88
C GLU A 157 4.04 -13.45 9.65
N ALA A 158 4.21 -12.71 8.56
CA ALA A 158 3.33 -11.62 8.20
C ALA A 158 1.94 -12.11 7.78
N ILE A 159 1.86 -13.23 7.06
CA ILE A 159 0.61 -13.86 6.63
C ILE A 159 -0.21 -14.33 7.83
N ASP A 160 0.44 -15.03 8.76
CA ASP A 160 -0.21 -15.52 9.99
C ASP A 160 -0.74 -14.33 10.79
N TRP A 161 0.09 -13.30 10.99
CA TRP A 161 -0.30 -12.10 11.73
C TRP A 161 -1.47 -11.34 11.10
N LEU A 162 -1.44 -11.12 9.76
CA LEU A 162 -2.53 -10.45 9.05
C LEU A 162 -3.83 -11.27 9.11
N THR A 163 -3.73 -12.59 9.08
CA THR A 163 -4.89 -13.48 9.19
C THR A 163 -5.51 -13.40 10.57
N GLU A 164 -4.70 -13.46 11.63
CA GLU A 164 -5.17 -13.31 13.02
C GLU A 164 -5.84 -11.94 13.25
N LEU A 165 -5.22 -10.86 12.76
CA LEU A 165 -5.78 -9.51 12.88
C LEU A 165 -7.11 -9.39 12.11
N HIS A 166 -7.16 -9.89 10.87
CA HIS A 166 -8.38 -9.87 10.05
C HIS A 166 -9.52 -10.65 10.71
N ASP A 167 -9.22 -11.83 11.27
CA ASP A 167 -10.21 -12.64 11.97
C ASP A 167 -10.68 -11.95 13.25
N TYR A 168 -9.78 -11.31 14.00
CA TYR A 168 -10.15 -10.51 15.17
C TYR A 168 -11.14 -9.39 14.79
N ASP A 169 -10.82 -8.57 13.79
CA ASP A 169 -11.65 -7.46 13.36
C ASP A 169 -13.02 -7.93 12.86
N ARG A 170 -13.08 -9.06 12.16
CA ARG A 170 -14.35 -9.64 11.70
C ARG A 170 -15.26 -10.14 12.81
N HIS A 171 -14.71 -10.65 13.90
CA HIS A 171 -15.49 -11.24 14.99
C HIS A 171 -15.76 -10.25 16.13
N TYR A 172 -14.86 -9.29 16.35
CA TYR A 172 -14.88 -8.40 17.51
C TYR A 172 -14.84 -6.91 17.15
N GLY A 173 -14.45 -6.55 15.93
CA GLY A 173 -14.39 -5.16 15.44
C GLY A 173 -15.71 -4.61 14.89
N GLY A 174 -16.82 -5.34 15.03
CA GLY A 174 -18.14 -4.86 14.63
C GLY A 174 -18.55 -3.61 15.41
N GLU A 175 -18.90 -2.54 14.69
CA GLU A 175 -19.42 -1.27 15.20
C GLU A 175 -20.40 -1.48 16.37
N GLY A 176 -20.03 -0.98 17.55
CA GLY A 176 -20.96 -0.75 18.66
C GLY A 176 -21.82 0.49 18.45
#